data_AF-A0A401Z7T7-F1
#
_entry.id   AF-A0A401Z7T7-F1
#
_cell.length_a   1.000
_cell.length_b   1.000
_cell.length_c   1.000
_cell.angle_alpha   90.00
_cell.angle_beta   90.00
_cell.angle_gamma   90.00
#
_symmetry.space_group_name_H-M   'P 1'
#
loop_
_entity.id
_entity.type
_entity.pdbx_description
1 polymer ?
#
loop_
_entity_poly.entity_id
_entity_poly.type
_entity_poly.pdbx_seq_one_letter_code
_entity_poly.pdbx_strand_id
1 'polypeptide(L)'
;MNNIQNVISLILAPVVMISSCTLFMNGLLQRYDSLSARLRALHIEHMELLRSLQQEHAANQCDPRETGSLCNLSKERLVELESEMPHLLKRHRLQWNAILAAEISIGLLVFSMFEIGFHVISHMPWVEPAALFTLLMGALVFLTCIMITAVEFATSPKAVTFEVKHGLELGR
;
A
#
# COMPACT_ATOMS: atom_id res chain seq x y z
N MET A 1 43.15 19.90 0.50
CA MET A 1 41.94 19.98 1.35
C MET A 1 40.62 19.90 0.59
N ASN A 2 40.59 20.02 -0.76
CA ASN A 2 39.33 20.08 -1.53
C ASN A 2 38.66 18.71 -1.80
N ASN A 3 39.37 17.58 -1.67
CA ASN A 3 38.80 16.27 -2.01
C ASN A 3 37.76 15.78 -1.00
N ILE A 4 37.94 16.05 0.29
CA ILE A 4 37.03 15.54 1.33
C ILE A 4 35.68 16.27 1.27
N GLN A 5 35.68 17.60 1.07
CA GLN A 5 34.45 18.38 0.92
C GLN A 5 33.64 17.96 -0.31
N ASN A 6 34.31 17.65 -1.43
CA ASN A 6 33.64 17.13 -2.62
C ASN A 6 33.01 15.75 -2.38
N VAL A 7 33.71 14.84 -1.70
CA VAL A 7 33.18 13.50 -1.39
C VAL A 7 31.97 13.58 -0.46
N ILE A 8 32.01 14.43 0.58
CA ILE A 8 30.87 14.64 1.48
C ILE A 8 29.67 15.18 0.70
N SER A 9 29.89 16.15 -0.20
CA SER A 9 28.82 16.74 -1.02
C SER A 9 28.22 15.70 -1.98
N LEU A 10 29.04 14.80 -2.52
CA LEU A 10 28.61 13.74 -3.42
C LEU A 10 27.77 12.68 -2.72
N ILE A 11 28.11 12.35 -1.46
CA ILE A 11 27.35 11.41 -0.62
C ILE A 11 26.07 12.04 -0.08
N LEU A 12 25.99 13.36 0.06
CA LEU A 12 24.81 14.05 0.60
C LEU A 12 23.55 13.78 -0.24
N ALA A 13 23.68 13.76 -1.58
CA ALA A 13 22.55 13.55 -2.49
C ALA A 13 21.83 12.20 -2.28
N PRO A 14 22.50 11.02 -2.31
CA PRO A 14 21.85 9.76 -2.03
C PRO A 14 21.31 9.68 -0.59
N VAL A 15 21.99 10.27 0.41
CA VAL A 15 21.50 10.28 1.80
C VAL A 15 20.15 11.00 1.93
N VAL A 16 20.01 12.17 1.29
CA VAL A 16 18.75 12.93 1.30
C VAL A 16 17.64 12.17 0.55
N MET A 17 17.97 11.50 -0.55
CA MET A 17 17.00 10.65 -1.27
C MET A 17 16.57 9.45 -0.44
N ILE A 18 17.50 8.74 0.23
CA ILE A 18 17.17 7.63 1.12
C ILE A 18 16.25 8.11 2.25
N SER A 19 16.56 9.25 2.87
CA SER A 19 15.73 9.83 3.94
C SER A 19 14.32 10.18 3.47
N SER A 20 14.19 10.72 2.26
CA SER A 20 12.88 11.01 1.66
C SER A 20 12.11 9.72 1.36
N CYS A 21 12.81 8.67 0.90
CA CYS A 21 12.23 7.38 0.61
C CYS A 21 11.72 6.68 1.87
N THR A 22 12.49 6.71 2.97
CA THR A 22 12.07 6.10 4.24
C THR A 22 10.89 6.85 4.86
N LEU A 23 10.85 8.18 4.79
CA LEU A 23 9.69 8.96 5.22
C LEU A 23 8.43 8.61 4.40
N PHE A 24 8.58 8.50 3.08
CA PHE A 24 7.50 8.10 2.19
C PHE A 24 6.99 6.67 2.49
N MET A 25 7.91 5.72 2.67
CA MET A 25 7.64 4.34 3.07
C MET A 25 6.88 4.25 4.39
N ASN A 26 7.29 4.99 5.41
CA ASN A 26 6.57 5.02 6.69
C ASN A 26 5.11 5.49 6.51
N GLY A 27 4.89 6.50 5.67
CA GLY A 27 3.53 6.95 5.32
C GLY A 27 2.71 5.89 4.58
N LEU A 28 3.34 5.08 3.72
CA LEU A 28 2.71 3.95 3.03
C LEU A 28 2.37 2.81 3.99
N LEU A 29 3.29 2.41 4.86
CA LEU A 29 3.10 1.32 5.84
C LEU A 29 1.96 1.64 6.81
N GLN A 30 1.91 2.87 7.35
CA GLN A 30 0.83 3.28 8.24
C GLN A 30 -0.56 3.16 7.57
N ARG A 31 -0.64 3.46 6.27
CA ARG A 31 -1.88 3.32 5.49
C ARG A 31 -2.20 1.85 5.22
N TYR A 32 -1.19 1.07 4.85
CA TYR A 32 -1.33 -0.36 4.63
C TYR A 32 -1.86 -1.06 5.90
N ASP A 33 -1.32 -0.75 7.07
CA ASP A 33 -1.78 -1.30 8.35
C ASP A 33 -3.23 -0.92 8.64
N SER A 34 -3.61 0.34 8.39
CA SER A 34 -5.00 0.79 8.54
C SER A 34 -5.96 0.05 7.61
N LEU A 35 -5.55 -0.22 6.37
CA LEU A 35 -6.36 -0.96 5.39
C LEU A 35 -6.45 -2.44 5.76
N SER A 36 -5.34 -3.03 6.18
CA SER A 36 -5.26 -4.42 6.63
C SER A 36 -6.13 -4.66 7.86
N ALA A 37 -6.13 -3.72 8.82
CA ALA A 37 -7.01 -3.77 9.98
C ALA A 37 -8.49 -3.74 9.58
N ARG A 38 -8.88 -2.87 8.64
CA ARG A 38 -10.25 -2.81 8.11
C ARG A 38 -10.65 -4.10 7.38
N LEU A 39 -9.76 -4.64 6.53
CA LEU A 39 -9.96 -5.92 5.85
C LEU A 39 -10.15 -7.08 6.84
N ARG A 40 -9.34 -7.11 7.90
CA ARG A 40 -9.44 -8.13 8.94
C ARG A 40 -10.72 -8.00 9.75
N ALA A 41 -11.17 -6.79 10.05
CA ALA A 41 -12.46 -6.54 10.69
C ALA A 41 -13.63 -7.02 9.82
N LEU A 42 -13.64 -6.67 8.53
CA LEU A 42 -14.66 -7.15 7.57
C LEU A 42 -14.66 -8.67 7.43
N HIS A 43 -13.49 -9.31 7.45
CA HIS A 43 -13.41 -10.77 7.40
C HIS A 43 -14.01 -11.43 8.65
N ILE A 44 -13.77 -10.84 9.84
CA ILE A 44 -14.39 -11.30 11.09
C ILE A 44 -15.91 -11.13 11.02
N GLU A 45 -16.39 -9.98 10.55
CA GLU A 45 -17.83 -9.71 10.38
C GLU A 45 -18.49 -10.70 9.40
N HIS A 46 -17.85 -10.97 8.26
CA HIS A 46 -18.31 -11.96 7.29
C HIS A 46 -18.40 -13.37 7.88
N MET A 47 -17.38 -13.78 8.65
CA MET A 47 -17.37 -15.09 9.31
C MET A 47 -18.44 -15.19 10.41
N GLU A 48 -18.69 -14.11 11.15
CA GLU A 48 -19.74 -14.05 12.17
C GLU A 48 -21.13 -14.14 11.53
N LEU A 49 -21.37 -13.42 10.43
CA LEU A 49 -22.63 -13.48 9.69
C LEU A 49 -22.88 -14.88 9.11
N LEU A 50 -21.87 -15.50 8.50
CA LEU A 50 -21.96 -16.90 8.03
C LEU A 50 -22.29 -17.86 9.17
N ARG A 51 -21.66 -17.67 10.33
CA ARG A 51 -21.90 -18.51 11.51
C ARG A 51 -23.32 -18.31 12.05
N SER A 52 -23.82 -17.08 12.11
CA SER A 52 -25.22 -16.81 12.51
C SER A 52 -26.23 -17.47 11.56
N LEU A 53 -25.99 -17.43 10.25
CA LEU A 53 -26.84 -18.08 9.25
C LEU A 53 -26.79 -19.61 9.36
N GLN A 54 -25.60 -20.21 9.56
CA GLN A 54 -25.48 -21.66 9.80
C GLN A 54 -26.14 -22.10 11.10
N GLN A 55 -26.05 -21.29 12.15
CA GLN A 55 -26.64 -21.60 13.45
C GLN A 55 -28.16 -21.48 13.43
N GLU A 56 -28.73 -20.50 12.71
CA GLU A 56 -30.17 -20.45 12.41
C GLU A 56 -30.63 -21.65 11.57
N HIS A 57 -29.85 -22.07 10.56
CA HIS A 57 -30.17 -23.22 9.73
C HIS A 57 -30.11 -24.56 10.51
N ALA A 58 -29.16 -24.70 11.43
CA ALA A 58 -29.00 -25.90 12.26
C ALA A 58 -30.03 -25.97 13.41
N ALA A 59 -30.54 -24.82 13.87
CA ALA A 59 -31.49 -24.77 14.98
C ALA A 59 -32.93 -25.17 14.60
N ASN A 60 -33.28 -25.30 13.31
CA ASN A 60 -34.62 -25.72 12.86
C ASN A 60 -35.80 -24.98 13.55
N GLN A 61 -35.57 -23.76 14.06
CA GLN A 61 -36.60 -22.87 14.59
C GLN A 61 -36.93 -21.81 13.56
N CYS A 62 -37.39 -22.26 12.39
CA CYS A 62 -38.03 -21.37 11.43
C CYS A 62 -39.49 -21.19 11.86
N ASP A 63 -39.74 -20.18 12.71
CA ASP A 63 -41.09 -19.65 12.87
C ASP A 63 -41.40 -18.81 11.60
N PRO A 64 -42.42 -19.13 10.78
CA PRO A 64 -42.49 -18.65 9.39
C PRO A 64 -42.78 -17.15 9.18
N ARG A 65 -43.00 -16.37 10.24
CA ARG A 65 -43.65 -15.05 10.14
C ARG A 65 -42.79 -13.83 10.44
N GLU A 66 -41.68 -13.96 11.17
CA GLU A 66 -40.86 -12.80 11.56
C GLU A 66 -39.42 -12.83 11.00
N THR A 67 -38.81 -14.01 10.86
CA THR A 67 -37.38 -14.15 10.50
C THR A 67 -37.08 -14.13 8.99
N GLY A 68 -38.11 -14.24 8.15
CA GLY A 68 -37.95 -14.15 6.69
C GLY A 68 -37.38 -12.81 6.22
N SER A 69 -37.59 -11.72 6.97
CA SER A 69 -36.99 -10.42 6.64
C SER A 69 -35.52 -10.35 7.06
N LEU A 70 -35.17 -10.84 8.25
CA LEU A 70 -33.82 -10.80 8.80
C LEU A 70 -32.84 -11.69 8.05
N CYS A 71 -33.24 -12.92 7.69
CA CYS A 71 -32.41 -13.86 6.93
C CYS A 71 -32.17 -13.38 5.49
N ASN A 72 -33.15 -12.70 4.87
CA ASN A 72 -32.95 -12.06 3.58
C ASN A 72 -32.05 -10.82 3.70
N LEU A 73 -32.21 -10.01 4.75
CA LEU A 73 -31.38 -8.82 5.00
C LEU A 73 -29.90 -9.18 5.25
N SER A 74 -29.63 -10.23 6.03
CA SER A 74 -28.26 -10.69 6.29
C SER A 74 -27.63 -11.36 5.07
N LYS A 75 -28.41 -12.01 4.22
CA LYS A 75 -27.96 -12.55 2.92
C LYS A 75 -27.67 -11.45 1.89
N GLU A 76 -28.47 -10.39 1.88
CA GLU A 76 -28.30 -9.23 0.99
C GLU A 76 -27.06 -8.40 1.40
N ARG A 77 -26.86 -8.20 2.70
CA ARG A 77 -25.63 -7.60 3.26
C ARG A 77 -24.37 -8.45 2.99
N LEU A 78 -24.50 -9.77 2.97
CA LEU A 78 -23.40 -10.69 2.62
C LEU A 78 -22.99 -10.57 1.16
N VAL A 79 -23.96 -10.50 0.24
CA VAL A 79 -23.71 -10.30 -1.19
C VAL A 79 -23.09 -8.93 -1.46
N GLU A 80 -23.53 -7.90 -0.73
CA GLU A 80 -22.95 -6.55 -0.81
C GLU A 80 -21.49 -6.56 -0.34
N LEU A 81 -21.18 -7.20 0.80
CA LEU A 81 -19.81 -7.37 1.31
C LEU A 81 -18.91 -8.16 0.36
N GLU A 82 -19.43 -9.24 -0.23
CA GLU A 82 -18.70 -10.12 -1.14
C GLU A 82 -18.39 -9.42 -2.48
N SER A 83 -19.20 -8.42 -2.86
CA SER A 83 -18.95 -7.57 -4.03
C SER A 83 -17.84 -6.53 -3.81
N GLU A 84 -17.66 -6.04 -2.57
CA GLU A 84 -16.64 -5.03 -2.23
C GLU A 84 -15.26 -5.63 -1.88
N MET A 85 -15.22 -6.84 -1.30
CA MET A 85 -13.98 -7.54 -0.96
C MET A 85 -12.93 -7.67 -2.10
N PRO A 86 -13.29 -8.00 -3.36
CA PRO A 86 -12.29 -8.14 -4.42
C PRO A 86 -11.61 -6.80 -4.78
N HIS A 87 -12.31 -5.67 -4.60
CA HIS A 87 -11.74 -4.34 -4.82
C HIS A 87 -10.70 -3.97 -3.77
N LEU A 88 -10.94 -4.32 -2.51
CA LEU A 88 -9.98 -4.13 -1.42
C LEU A 88 -8.75 -5.04 -1.57
N LEU A 89 -8.93 -6.28 -2.04
CA LEU A 89 -7.84 -7.22 -2.29
C LEU A 89 -6.91 -6.76 -3.42
N LYS A 90 -7.48 -6.21 -4.50
CA LYS A 90 -6.70 -5.66 -5.62
C LYS A 90 -5.88 -4.45 -5.19
N ARG A 91 -6.44 -3.61 -4.32
CA ARG A 91 -5.75 -2.44 -3.73
C ARG A 91 -4.61 -2.85 -2.80
N HIS A 92 -4.80 -3.89 -1.99
CA HIS A 92 -3.75 -4.46 -1.14
C HIS A 92 -2.54 -4.94 -1.95
N ARG A 93 -2.76 -5.59 -3.10
CA ARG A 93 -1.68 -6.07 -3.97
C ARG A 93 -0.91 -4.93 -4.63
N LEU A 94 -1.59 -3.85 -5.00
CA LEU A 94 -0.98 -2.67 -5.59
C LEU A 94 -0.08 -1.93 -4.57
N GLN A 95 -0.56 -1.81 -3.32
CA GLN A 95 0.22 -1.26 -2.20
C GLN A 95 1.45 -2.10 -1.87
N TRP A 96 1.34 -3.43 -1.88
CA TRP A 96 2.49 -4.31 -1.66
C TRP A 96 3.56 -4.11 -2.74
N ASN A 97 3.16 -3.98 -4.01
CA ASN A 97 4.09 -3.70 -5.10
C ASN A 97 4.76 -2.33 -4.96
N ALA A 98 4.04 -1.31 -4.46
CA ALA A 98 4.61 0.01 -4.20
C ALA A 98 5.66 -0.04 -3.07
N ILE A 99 5.39 -0.78 -1.99
CA ILE A 99 6.34 -1.00 -0.89
C ILE A 99 7.60 -1.73 -1.40
N LEU A 100 7.43 -2.78 -2.19
CA LEU A 100 8.55 -3.53 -2.76
C LEU A 100 9.40 -2.66 -3.71
N ALA A 101 8.77 -1.82 -4.53
CA ALA A 101 9.47 -0.87 -5.38
C ALA A 101 10.26 0.17 -4.57
N ALA A 102 9.72 0.64 -3.44
CA ALA A 102 10.43 1.56 -2.55
C ALA A 102 11.64 0.89 -1.87
N GLU A 103 11.51 -0.36 -1.41
CA GLU A 103 12.63 -1.14 -0.88
C GLU A 103 13.75 -1.33 -1.94
N ILE A 104 13.39 -1.68 -3.18
CA ILE A 104 14.36 -1.77 -4.29
C ILE A 104 15.06 -0.43 -4.51
N SER A 105 14.31 0.68 -4.48
CA SER A 105 14.88 2.01 -4.63
C SER A 105 15.89 2.34 -3.53
N ILE A 106 15.57 2.03 -2.26
CA ILE A 106 16.49 2.24 -1.14
C ILE A 106 17.76 1.40 -1.35
N GLY A 107 17.61 0.14 -1.75
CA GLY A 107 18.73 -0.74 -2.06
C GLY A 107 19.66 -0.18 -3.14
N LEU A 108 19.10 0.34 -4.24
CA LEU A 108 19.88 0.97 -5.31
C LEU A 108 20.60 2.23 -4.85
N LEU A 109 19.95 3.08 -4.05
CA LEU A 109 20.57 4.30 -3.51
C LEU A 109 21.70 3.98 -2.55
N VAL A 110 21.53 2.98 -1.68
CA VAL A 110 22.59 2.49 -0.79
C VAL A 110 23.75 1.90 -1.61
N PHE A 111 23.47 1.14 -2.65
CA PHE A 111 24.50 0.60 -3.54
C PHE A 111 25.31 1.72 -4.22
N SER A 112 24.64 2.78 -4.69
CA SER A 112 25.32 3.94 -5.28
C SER A 112 26.27 4.64 -4.30
N MET A 113 25.96 4.66 -2.99
CA MET A 113 26.87 5.19 -1.96
C MET A 113 28.14 4.33 -1.82
N PHE A 114 28.01 3.02 -1.91
CA PHE A 114 29.16 2.11 -1.90
C PHE A 114 30.04 2.32 -3.14
N GLU A 115 29.44 2.51 -4.32
CA GLU A 115 30.20 2.79 -5.56
C GLU A 115 30.97 4.12 -5.46
N ILE A 116 30.33 5.18 -4.92
CA ILE A 116 31.01 6.46 -4.65
C ILE A 116 32.19 6.26 -3.70
N GLY A 117 31.99 5.56 -2.58
CA GLY A 117 33.06 5.27 -1.62
C GLY A 117 34.20 4.44 -2.23
N PHE A 118 33.85 3.47 -3.07
CA PHE A 118 34.82 2.63 -3.76
C PHE A 118 35.64 3.41 -4.80
N HIS A 119 35.02 4.35 -5.52
CA HIS A 119 35.73 5.22 -6.47
C HIS A 119 36.82 6.04 -5.77
N VAL A 120 36.55 6.54 -4.56
CA VAL A 120 37.52 7.32 -3.77
C VAL A 120 38.77 6.53 -3.41
N ILE A 121 38.64 5.22 -3.19
CA ILE A 121 39.76 4.34 -2.81
C ILE A 121 40.51 3.81 -4.04
N SER A 122 39.76 3.37 -5.05
CA SER A 122 40.31 2.66 -6.21
C SER A 122 40.81 3.59 -7.32
N HIS A 123 40.35 4.85 -7.35
CA HIS A 123 40.59 5.83 -8.41
C HIS A 123 40.29 5.30 -9.82
N MET A 124 39.44 4.27 -9.94
CA MET A 124 39.07 3.71 -11.24
C MET A 124 38.10 4.65 -11.97
N PRO A 125 38.39 5.05 -13.22
CA PRO A 125 37.62 6.06 -13.94
C PRO A 125 36.23 5.57 -14.37
N TRP A 126 35.98 4.26 -14.36
CA TRP A 126 34.68 3.68 -14.74
C TRP A 126 33.68 3.60 -13.58
N VAL A 127 34.13 3.72 -12.33
CA VAL A 127 33.26 3.59 -11.16
C VAL A 127 32.40 4.84 -10.96
N GLU A 128 32.92 6.02 -11.28
CA GLU A 128 32.18 7.29 -11.20
C GLU A 128 30.93 7.30 -12.11
N PRO A 129 31.01 7.02 -13.42
CA PRO A 129 29.82 6.98 -14.26
C PRO A 129 28.87 5.82 -13.89
N ALA A 130 29.38 4.70 -13.38
CA ALA A 130 28.54 3.61 -12.87
C ALA A 130 27.72 4.05 -11.64
N ALA A 131 28.36 4.71 -10.67
CA ALA A 131 27.70 5.24 -9.48
C ALA A 131 26.58 6.23 -9.82
N LEU A 132 26.84 7.14 -10.77
CA LEU A 132 25.83 8.08 -11.26
C LEU A 132 24.66 7.37 -11.95
N PHE A 133 24.95 6.33 -12.74
CA PHE A 133 23.91 5.54 -13.39
C PHE A 133 23.03 4.81 -12.37
N THR A 134 23.62 4.16 -11.37
CA THR A 134 22.90 3.50 -10.28
C THR A 134 22.04 4.49 -9.49
N LEU A 135 22.58 5.67 -9.16
CA LEU A 135 21.86 6.74 -8.48
C LEU A 135 20.63 7.19 -9.27
N LEU A 136 20.80 7.41 -10.59
CA LEU A 136 19.72 7.83 -11.48
C LEU A 136 18.64 6.75 -11.60
N MET A 137 19.05 5.48 -11.72
CA MET A 137 18.14 4.35 -11.73
C MET A 137 17.34 4.26 -10.42
N GLY A 138 17.99 4.41 -9.26
CA GLY A 138 17.32 4.47 -7.97
C GLY A 138 16.31 5.61 -7.91
N ALA A 139 16.67 6.81 -8.36
CA ALA A 139 15.77 7.96 -8.40
C ALA A 139 14.56 7.73 -9.32
N LEU A 140 14.74 7.09 -10.48
CA LEU A 140 13.65 6.75 -11.39
C LEU A 140 12.70 5.74 -10.76
N VAL A 141 13.21 4.69 -10.12
CA VAL A 141 12.39 3.73 -9.38
C VAL A 141 11.60 4.43 -8.28
N PHE A 142 12.23 5.32 -7.51
CA PHE A 142 11.54 6.10 -6.49
C PHE A 142 10.41 6.96 -7.08
N LEU A 143 10.67 7.63 -8.20
CA LEU A 143 9.66 8.46 -8.88
C LEU A 143 8.48 7.62 -9.38
N THR A 144 8.74 6.42 -9.92
CA THR A 144 7.65 5.51 -10.30
C THR A 144 6.82 5.06 -9.10
N CYS A 145 7.45 4.80 -7.95
CA CYS A 145 6.75 4.49 -6.70
C CYS A 145 5.81 5.64 -6.29
N ILE A 146 6.31 6.88 -6.29
CA ILE A 146 5.50 8.07 -5.99
C ILE A 146 4.34 8.20 -6.97
N MET A 147 4.56 8.00 -8.28
CA MET A 147 3.52 8.12 -9.29
C MET A 147 2.42 7.06 -9.10
N ILE A 148 2.77 5.81 -8.82
CA ILE A 148 1.81 4.74 -8.53
C ILE A 148 0.95 5.13 -7.32
N THR A 149 1.59 5.57 -6.23
CA THR A 149 0.88 6.04 -5.04
C THR A 149 0.01 7.26 -5.35
N ALA A 150 0.48 8.24 -6.12
CA ALA A 150 -0.28 9.43 -6.48
C ALA A 150 -1.53 9.07 -7.31
N VAL A 151 -1.43 8.11 -8.24
CA VAL A 151 -2.58 7.61 -9.01
C VAL A 151 -3.59 6.90 -8.10
N GLU A 152 -3.12 6.08 -7.14
CA GLU A 152 -4.01 5.49 -6.12
C GLU A 152 -4.73 6.56 -5.30
N PHE A 153 -4.03 7.63 -4.93
CA PHE A 153 -4.62 8.75 -4.20
C PHE A 153 -5.64 9.51 -5.03
N ALA A 154 -5.36 9.80 -6.30
CA ALA A 154 -6.27 10.52 -7.17
C ALA A 154 -7.56 9.71 -7.46
N THR A 155 -7.48 8.39 -7.39
CA THR A 155 -8.63 7.48 -7.57
C THR A 155 -9.43 7.25 -6.29
N SER A 156 -8.85 7.47 -5.10
CA SER A 156 -9.49 7.20 -3.81
C SER A 156 -10.70 8.07 -3.43
N PRO A 157 -10.81 9.38 -3.76
CA PRO A 157 -11.97 10.20 -3.40
C PRO A 157 -13.28 9.68 -3.98
N LYS A 158 -13.22 9.08 -5.17
CA LYS A 158 -14.41 8.57 -5.88
C LYS A 158 -15.12 7.45 -5.12
N ALA A 159 -14.37 6.61 -4.40
CA ALA A 159 -14.93 5.52 -3.61
C ALA A 159 -15.67 6.03 -2.35
N VAL A 160 -15.10 7.01 -1.64
CA VAL A 160 -15.71 7.57 -0.42
C VAL A 160 -16.98 8.37 -0.74
N THR A 161 -16.99 9.13 -1.84
CA THR A 161 -18.22 9.81 -2.29
C THR A 161 -19.30 8.83 -2.75
N PHE A 162 -18.93 7.62 -3.19
CA PHE A 162 -19.91 6.59 -3.57
C PHE A 162 -20.51 5.93 -2.33
N GLU A 163 -19.70 5.53 -1.35
CA GLU A 163 -20.17 4.97 -0.06
C GLU A 163 -21.08 5.94 0.71
N VAL A 164 -20.71 7.23 0.78
CA VAL A 164 -21.51 8.25 1.48
C VAL A 164 -22.83 8.52 0.75
N LYS A 165 -22.82 8.50 -0.59
CA LYS A 165 -24.02 8.73 -1.39
C LYS A 165 -24.98 7.53 -1.34
N HIS A 166 -24.45 6.31 -1.34
CA HIS A 166 -25.25 5.10 -1.22
C HIS A 166 -25.86 4.94 0.18
N GLY A 167 -25.10 5.28 1.23
CA GLY A 167 -25.61 5.32 2.61
C GLY A 167 -26.70 6.39 2.83
N LEU A 168 -26.65 7.49 2.09
CA LEU A 168 -27.71 8.52 2.08
C LEU A 168 -28.96 8.08 1.30
N GLU A 169 -28.83 7.20 0.31
CA GLU A 169 -29.94 6.66 -0.46
C GLU A 169 -30.67 5.51 0.27
N LEU A 170 -29.97 4.72 1.09
CA LEU A 170 -30.55 3.67 1.94
C LEU A 170 -31.18 4.20 3.25
N GLY A 171 -30.89 5.45 3.63
CA GLY A 171 -31.45 6.11 4.81
C GLY A 171 -32.77 6.87 4.56
N ARG A 172 -33.35 6.77 3.36
CA ARG A 172 -34.57 7.45 2.95
C ARG A 172 -35.68 6.46 2.61
#